data_AF-A0A2P8VRL4-F1
#
_entry.id   AF-A0A2P8VRL4-F1
#
_cell.length_a   1.000
_cell.length_b   1.000
_cell.length_c   1.000
_cell.angle_alpha   90.00
_cell.angle_beta   90.00
_cell.angle_gamma   90.00
#
_symmetry.space_group_name_H-M   'P 1'
#
loop_
_entity.id
_entity.type
_entity.pdbx_description
1 polymer ?
#
loop_
_entity_poly.entity_id
_entity_poly.type
_entity_poly.pdbx_seq_one_letter_code
_entity_poly.pdbx_strand_id
1 'polypeptide(L)'
;MTQPLISAIICTHNRARYLGAAIASLLGQTYSAYEIIVVDNASTDDTKAVVEAYLPHPQLSYVYESTLGLSAARNRGAAIARGSILAYLDDDAEASPHWLAALAEAFAERDKAAIAGGAVSLIWPQGMTPPPW
;
A
#
# COMPACT_ATOMS: atom_id res chain seq x y z
N MET A 1 8.77 19.26 -14.76
CA MET A 1 9.51 18.30 -13.91
C MET A 1 8.81 16.97 -14.01
N THR A 2 9.54 15.87 -14.19
CA THR A 2 8.95 14.52 -14.22
C THR A 2 8.43 14.17 -12.82
N GLN A 3 7.20 13.70 -12.72
CA GLN A 3 6.64 13.21 -11.45
C GLN A 3 7.46 12.00 -10.96
N PRO A 4 7.90 11.94 -9.69
CA PRO A 4 8.64 10.79 -9.17
C PRO A 4 7.78 9.53 -9.19
N LEU A 5 8.33 8.41 -9.64
CA LEU A 5 7.63 7.14 -9.52
C LEU A 5 7.52 6.75 -8.04
N ILE A 6 6.31 6.46 -7.56
CA ILE A 6 6.07 5.94 -6.20
C ILE A 6 5.79 4.45 -6.27
N SER A 7 6.49 3.66 -5.46
CA SER A 7 6.14 2.25 -5.22
C SER A 7 5.29 2.16 -3.96
N ALA A 8 3.99 1.95 -4.14
CA ALA A 8 3.06 1.69 -3.06
C ALA A 8 3.12 0.21 -2.68
N ILE A 9 3.54 -0.10 -1.46
CA ILE A 9 3.83 -1.47 -1.01
C ILE A 9 2.83 -1.86 0.07
N ILE A 10 2.10 -2.95 -0.17
CA ILE A 10 1.26 -3.61 0.82
C ILE A 10 1.97 -4.89 1.25
N CYS A 11 2.27 -5.03 2.55
CA CYS A 11 2.76 -6.28 3.12
C CYS A 11 1.58 -6.99 3.77
N THR A 12 1.31 -8.24 3.40
CA THR A 12 0.13 -8.95 3.87
C THR A 12 0.42 -10.37 4.34
N HIS A 13 -0.27 -10.81 5.39
CA HIS A 13 -0.25 -12.18 5.89
C HIS A 13 -1.62 -12.55 6.45
N ASN A 14 -2.34 -13.44 5.76
CA ASN A 14 -3.65 -13.93 6.19
C ASN A 14 -4.70 -12.82 6.41
N ARG A 15 -4.82 -11.91 5.44
CA ARG A 15 -5.74 -10.75 5.50
C ARG A 15 -6.63 -10.64 4.26
N ALA A 16 -7.01 -11.76 3.67
CA ALA A 16 -7.88 -11.81 2.49
C ALA A 16 -9.14 -10.92 2.61
N ARG A 17 -9.72 -10.86 3.82
CA ARG A 17 -10.92 -10.06 4.10
C ARG A 17 -10.75 -8.56 3.83
N TYR A 18 -9.58 -7.98 4.12
CA TYR A 18 -9.37 -6.53 4.09
C TYR A 18 -8.55 -6.09 2.88
N LEU A 19 -7.66 -6.96 2.40
CA LEU A 19 -6.69 -6.65 1.36
C LEU A 19 -7.31 -6.06 0.08
N GLY A 20 -8.49 -6.53 -0.32
CA GLY A 20 -9.17 -6.02 -1.51
C GLY A 20 -9.49 -4.51 -1.42
N ALA A 21 -9.89 -4.02 -0.24
CA ALA A 21 -10.15 -2.60 -0.01
C ALA A 21 -8.86 -1.77 -0.06
N ALA A 22 -7.77 -2.27 0.54
CA ALA A 22 -6.45 -1.64 0.47
C ALA A 22 -5.96 -1.50 -0.98
N ILE A 23 -6.01 -2.59 -1.77
CA ILE A 23 -5.65 -2.58 -3.19
C ILE A 23 -6.53 -1.60 -3.98
N ALA A 24 -7.85 -1.66 -3.80
CA ALA A 24 -8.79 -0.79 -4.50
C ALA A 24 -8.52 0.70 -4.20
N SER A 25 -8.19 1.04 -2.95
CA SER A 25 -7.86 2.42 -2.55
C SER A 25 -6.59 2.95 -3.22
N LEU A 26 -5.60 2.09 -3.50
CA LEU A 26 -4.40 2.46 -4.24
C LEU A 26 -4.64 2.58 -5.74
N LEU A 27 -5.49 1.72 -6.32
CA LEU A 27 -5.90 1.84 -7.72
C LEU A 27 -6.74 3.10 -7.98
N GLY A 28 -7.42 3.61 -6.95
CA GLY A 28 -8.21 4.84 -6.97
C GLY A 28 -7.41 6.13 -6.77
N GLN A 29 -6.07 6.08 -6.75
CA GLN A 29 -5.25 7.27 -6.55
C GLN A 29 -5.32 8.23 -7.74
N THR A 30 -5.36 9.53 -7.43
CA THR A 30 -5.33 10.61 -8.42
C THR A 30 -3.94 10.86 -9.00
N TYR A 31 -2.89 10.37 -8.32
CA TYR A 31 -1.52 10.40 -8.82
C TYR A 31 -1.31 9.36 -9.90
N SER A 32 -0.58 9.65 -10.98
CA SER A 32 -0.45 8.73 -12.12
C SER A 32 0.87 7.96 -12.18
N ALA A 33 1.95 8.52 -11.63
CA ALA A 33 3.28 7.91 -11.66
C ALA A 33 3.48 6.95 -10.48
N TYR A 34 2.77 5.82 -10.46
CA TYR A 34 2.90 4.83 -9.40
C TYR A 34 2.84 3.38 -9.88
N GLU A 35 3.34 2.49 -9.02
CA GLU A 35 3.10 1.06 -9.05
C GLU A 35 2.61 0.57 -7.68
N ILE A 36 1.93 -0.56 -7.68
CA ILE A 36 1.47 -1.28 -6.48
C ILE A 36 2.22 -2.60 -6.40
N ILE A 37 2.79 -2.89 -5.24
CA ILE A 37 3.46 -4.15 -4.94
C ILE A 37 2.76 -4.77 -3.75
N VAL A 38 2.05 -5.88 -3.97
CA VAL A 38 1.51 -6.69 -2.89
C VAL A 38 2.51 -7.79 -2.57
N VAL A 39 3.03 -7.75 -1.35
CA VAL A 39 3.94 -8.76 -0.79
C VAL A 39 3.13 -9.70 0.09
N ASP A 40 2.80 -10.87 -0.44
CA ASP A 40 2.19 -11.96 0.33
C ASP A 40 3.26 -12.70 1.12
N ASN A 41 3.22 -12.53 2.44
CA ASN A 41 4.21 -13.04 3.36
C ASN A 41 3.75 -14.36 3.98
N ALA A 42 3.83 -15.42 3.20
CA ALA A 42 3.48 -16.78 3.61
C ALA A 42 2.03 -16.94 4.10
N SER A 43 1.07 -16.31 3.40
CA SER A 43 -0.36 -16.53 3.69
C SER A 43 -0.78 -17.95 3.35
N THR A 44 -1.79 -18.42 4.09
CA THR A 44 -2.43 -19.73 3.97
C THR A 44 -3.93 -19.63 3.71
N ASP A 45 -4.49 -18.42 3.76
CA ASP A 45 -5.88 -18.12 3.40
C ASP A 45 -6.02 -17.72 1.92
N ASP A 46 -7.16 -17.13 1.54
CA ASP A 46 -7.47 -16.70 0.18
C ASP A 46 -6.72 -15.44 -0.28
N THR A 47 -5.70 -14.98 0.45
CA THR A 47 -4.94 -13.75 0.14
C THR A 47 -4.46 -13.71 -1.31
N LYS A 48 -3.88 -14.81 -1.82
CA LYS A 48 -3.42 -14.87 -3.22
C LYS A 48 -4.56 -14.70 -4.21
N ALA A 49 -5.71 -15.34 -3.96
CA ALA A 49 -6.88 -15.24 -4.84
C ALA A 49 -7.44 -13.81 -4.87
N VAL A 50 -7.41 -13.10 -3.74
CA VAL A 50 -7.78 -11.69 -3.67
C VAL A 50 -6.88 -10.84 -4.57
N VAL A 51 -5.55 -11.03 -4.53
CA VAL A 51 -4.63 -10.27 -5.39
C VAL A 51 -4.81 -10.62 -6.87
N GLU A 52 -5.01 -11.89 -7.19
CA GLU A 52 -5.21 -12.37 -8.57
C GLU A 52 -6.40 -11.66 -9.26
N ALA A 53 -7.46 -11.34 -8.52
CA ALA A 53 -8.61 -10.60 -9.03
C ALA A 53 -8.26 -9.16 -9.51
N TYR A 54 -7.16 -8.57 -9.02
CA TYR A 54 -6.70 -7.23 -9.41
C TYR A 54 -5.50 -7.23 -10.37
N LEU A 55 -4.92 -8.39 -10.70
CA LEU A 55 -3.79 -8.50 -11.65
C LEU A 55 -4.07 -8.00 -13.08
N PRO A 56 -5.33 -7.86 -13.58
CA PRO A 56 -5.57 -7.16 -14.85
C PRO A 56 -5.13 -5.69 -14.85
N HIS A 57 -4.91 -5.07 -13.68
CA HIS A 57 -4.36 -3.72 -13.59
C HIS A 57 -2.84 -3.74 -13.79
N PRO A 58 -2.30 -3.05 -14.82
CA PRO A 58 -0.88 -3.13 -15.16
C PRO A 58 0.06 -2.49 -14.13
N GLN A 59 -0.48 -1.68 -13.22
CA GLN A 59 0.28 -1.05 -12.14
C GLN A 59 0.49 -2.01 -10.96
N LEU A 60 -0.26 -3.11 -10.85
CA LEU A 60 -0.22 -4.02 -9.73
C LEU A 60 0.68 -5.22 -10.00
N SER A 61 1.53 -5.53 -9.03
CA SER A 61 2.35 -6.73 -9.01
C SER A 61 2.16 -7.50 -7.72
N TYR A 62 2.24 -8.83 -7.81
CA TYR A 62 2.23 -9.75 -6.68
C TYR A 62 3.60 -10.37 -6.50
N VAL A 63 4.08 -10.45 -5.27
CA VAL A 63 5.28 -11.19 -4.91
C VAL A 63 5.06 -11.99 -3.64
N TYR A 64 5.51 -13.24 -3.65
CA TYR A 64 5.49 -14.11 -2.49
C TYR A 64 6.81 -14.03 -1.72
N GLU A 65 6.73 -13.97 -0.40
CA GLU A 65 7.86 -14.04 0.54
C GLU A 65 7.63 -15.16 1.55
N SER A 66 8.43 -16.23 1.46
CA SER A 66 8.31 -17.41 2.31
C SER A 66 8.79 -17.19 3.75
N THR A 67 9.68 -16.22 3.97
CA THR A 67 10.22 -15.93 5.31
C THR A 67 9.21 -15.10 6.08
N LEU A 68 8.44 -15.73 6.97
CA LEU A 68 7.43 -15.02 7.75
C LEU A 68 8.04 -13.90 8.59
N GLY A 69 7.48 -12.70 8.50
CA GLY A 69 7.84 -11.53 9.28
C GLY A 69 7.72 -10.23 8.48
N LEU A 70 7.13 -9.20 9.11
CA LEU A 70 6.89 -7.90 8.47
C LEU A 70 8.16 -7.27 7.88
N SER A 71 9.31 -7.41 8.55
CA SER A 71 10.59 -6.92 8.02
C SER A 71 11.02 -7.66 6.75
N ALA A 72 10.81 -8.98 6.66
CA ALA A 72 11.10 -9.74 5.45
C ALA A 72 10.19 -9.28 4.31
N ALA A 73 8.90 -9.10 4.58
CA ALA A 73 7.94 -8.58 3.60
C ALA A 73 8.31 -7.17 3.10
N ARG A 74 8.61 -6.23 4.01
CA ARG A 74 9.02 -4.86 3.65
C ARG A 74 10.30 -4.85 2.82
N ASN A 75 11.31 -5.62 3.23
CA ASN A 75 12.57 -5.73 2.49
C ASN A 75 12.35 -6.34 1.11
N ARG A 76 11.48 -7.35 0.99
CA ARG A 76 11.13 -7.96 -0.30
C ARG A 76 10.47 -6.95 -1.23
N GLY A 77 9.50 -6.19 -0.72
CA GLY A 77 8.83 -5.13 -1.48
C GLY A 77 9.81 -4.04 -1.93
N ALA A 78 10.63 -3.54 -1.01
CA ALA A 78 11.64 -2.53 -1.31
C ALA A 78 12.68 -2.99 -2.36
N ALA A 79 13.07 -4.27 -2.32
CA ALA A 79 14.07 -4.81 -3.24
C ALA A 79 13.60 -4.87 -4.71
N ILE A 80 12.29 -4.96 -4.96
CA ILE A 80 11.72 -5.02 -6.32
C ILE A 80 11.07 -3.71 -6.76
N ALA A 81 10.96 -2.74 -5.85
CA ALA A 81 10.43 -1.42 -6.12
C ALA A 81 11.29 -0.68 -7.16
N ARG A 82 10.62 -0.01 -8.11
CA ARG A 82 11.25 0.85 -9.13
C ARG A 82 11.12 2.34 -8.80
N GLY A 83 10.22 2.69 -7.88
CA GLY A 83 9.96 4.05 -7.46
C GLY A 83 11.10 4.64 -6.63
N SER A 84 11.29 5.95 -6.76
CA SER A 84 12.24 6.69 -5.90
C SER A 84 11.66 6.99 -4.52
N ILE A 85 10.35 6.83 -4.34
CA ILE A 85 9.63 6.94 -3.07
C ILE A 85 8.97 5.59 -2.77
N LEU A 86 9.21 5.07 -1.57
CA LEU A 86 8.53 3.88 -1.07
C LEU A 86 7.39 4.30 -0.13
N ALA A 87 6.16 3.96 -0.48
CA ALA A 87 4.98 4.29 0.31
C ALA A 87 4.35 2.99 0.86
N TYR A 88 4.48 2.75 2.15
CA TYR A 88 3.90 1.56 2.78
C TYR A 88 2.46 1.83 3.21
N LEU A 89 1.55 0.92 2.83
CA LEU A 89 0.16 0.90 3.28
C LEU A 89 -0.11 -0.44 3.97
N ASP A 90 -0.75 -0.39 5.14
CA ASP A 90 -1.17 -1.60 5.85
C ASP A 90 -2.30 -2.30 5.08
N ASP A 91 -2.34 -3.64 5.14
CA ASP A 91 -3.29 -4.47 4.37
C ASP A 91 -4.74 -4.42 4.88
N ASP A 92 -4.97 -3.74 6.01
CA ASP A 92 -6.26 -3.40 6.58
C ASP A 92 -6.56 -1.89 6.63
N ALA A 93 -5.80 -1.08 5.86
CA ALA A 93 -6.02 0.35 5.70
C ALA A 93 -6.48 0.74 4.28
N GLU A 94 -7.24 1.82 4.19
CA GLU A 94 -7.64 2.44 2.92
C GLU A 94 -6.96 3.81 2.76
N ALA A 95 -6.25 4.01 1.66
CA ALA A 95 -5.63 5.29 1.34
C ALA A 95 -6.66 6.30 0.83
N SER A 96 -6.54 7.58 1.22
CA SER A 96 -7.34 8.64 0.61
C SER A 96 -6.98 8.78 -0.88
N PRO A 97 -7.90 9.22 -1.76
CA PRO A 97 -7.63 9.36 -3.21
C PRO A 97 -6.44 10.28 -3.58
N HIS A 98 -5.97 11.10 -2.65
CA HIS A 98 -4.89 12.06 -2.83
C HIS A 98 -3.61 11.68 -2.08
N TRP A 99 -3.56 10.49 -1.45
CA TRP A 99 -2.46 10.09 -0.58
C TRP A 99 -1.10 10.09 -1.30
N LEU A 100 -1.01 9.46 -2.48
CA LEU A 100 0.23 9.43 -3.25
C LEU A 100 0.64 10.83 -3.78
N ALA A 101 -0.34 11.66 -4.16
CA ALA A 101 -0.08 13.01 -4.61
C ALA A 101 0.50 13.89 -3.48
N ALA A 102 -0.06 13.77 -2.26
CA ALA A 102 0.43 14.47 -1.08
C ALA A 102 1.84 14.03 -0.68
N LEU A 103 2.17 12.73 -0.81
CA LEU A 103 3.54 12.25 -0.60
C LEU A 103 4.51 12.84 -1.63
N ALA A 104 4.15 12.83 -2.92
CA ALA A 104 4.99 13.42 -3.96
C ALA A 104 5.26 14.92 -3.71
N GLU A 105 4.23 15.66 -3.31
CA GLU A 105 4.34 17.09 -2.96
C GLU A 105 5.27 17.30 -1.75
N ALA A 106 5.07 16.53 -0.67
CA ALA A 106 5.89 16.65 0.53
C ALA A 106 7.39 16.43 0.27
N PHE A 107 7.76 15.46 -0.58
CA PHE A 107 9.15 15.23 -0.98
C PHE A 107 9.67 16.30 -1.94
N ALA A 108 8.82 16.85 -2.82
CA ALA A 108 9.22 17.91 -3.75
C ALA A 108 9.46 19.26 -3.05
N GLU A 109 8.72 19.57 -1.98
CA GLU A 109 8.90 20.81 -1.22
C GLU A 109 10.10 20.78 -0.26
N ARG A 110 10.60 19.58 0.04
CA ARG A 110 11.58 19.34 1.10
C ARG A 110 12.70 18.45 0.59
N ASP A 111 13.69 19.05 -0.08
CA ASP A 111 14.85 18.34 -0.67
C ASP A 111 15.66 17.46 0.31
N LYS A 112 15.49 17.64 1.62
CA LYS A 112 16.15 16.85 2.68
C LYS A 112 15.21 15.88 3.41
N ALA A 113 13.95 15.78 2.99
CA ALA A 113 13.01 14.84 3.59
C ALA A 113 13.46 13.40 3.30
N ALA A 114 13.57 12.60 4.35
CA ALA A 114 13.81 11.17 4.25
C ALA A 114 12.54 10.35 4.51
N ILE A 115 11.59 10.91 5.27
CA ILE A 115 10.35 10.25 5.68
C ILE A 115 9.23 11.29 5.64
N ALA A 116 8.08 10.90 5.13
CA ALA A 116 6.82 11.64 5.19
C ALA A 116 5.73 10.73 5.75
N GLY A 117 4.78 11.32 6.48
CA GLY A 117 3.63 10.64 7.05
C GLY A 117 2.45 11.59 7.14
N GLY A 118 1.26 11.04 7.41
CA GLY A 118 0.02 11.79 7.47
C GLY A 118 -0.89 11.32 8.60
N ALA A 119 -2.00 12.01 8.76
CA ALA A 119 -3.04 11.61 9.71
C ALA A 119 -3.66 10.27 9.32
N VAL A 120 -3.96 9.44 10.32
CA VAL A 120 -4.70 8.18 10.17
C VAL A 120 -5.99 8.33 10.97
N SER A 121 -7.11 8.10 10.29
CA SER A 121 -8.44 8.11 10.90
C SER A 121 -9.00 6.70 10.95
N LEU A 122 -9.78 6.40 11.99
CA LEU A 122 -10.41 5.09 12.14
C LEU A 122 -11.63 4.99 11.23
N ILE A 123 -11.70 3.91 10.46
CA ILE A 123 -12.89 3.51 9.71
C ILE A 123 -13.69 2.57 10.61
N TRP A 124 -14.78 3.09 11.18
CA TRP A 124 -15.64 2.30 12.05
C TRP A 124 -16.59 1.42 11.21
N PRO A 125 -16.72 0.12 11.55
CA PRO A 125 -17.71 -0.74 10.92
C PRO A 125 -19.12 -0.14 11.02
N GLN A 126 -19.93 -0.36 10.00
CA GLN A 126 -21.30 0.13 9.98
C GLN A 126 -22.07 -0.33 11.23
N GLY A 127 -22.73 0.61 11.91
CA GLY A 127 -23.47 0.34 13.14
C GLY A 127 -22.61 0.32 14.42
N MET A 128 -21.30 0.58 14.32
CA MET A 128 -20.45 0.77 15.49
C MET A 128 -20.39 2.26 15.87
N THR A 129 -20.74 2.57 17.12
CA THR A 129 -20.53 3.91 17.68
C THR A 129 -19.06 4.03 18.11
N PRO A 130 -18.33 5.06 17.67
CA PRO A 130 -16.98 5.32 18.16
C PRO A 130 -16.97 5.40 19.69
N PRO A 131 -15.95 4.85 20.37
CA PRO A 131 -15.80 5.02 21.80
C PRO A 131 -15.69 6.52 22.16
N PRO A 132 -16.13 6.91 23.37
CA PRO A 132 -16.11 8.32 23.79
C PRO A 132 -14.74 8.83 24.24
N TRP A 133 -13.69 7.99 24.16
CA TRP A 133 -12.34 8.30 24.63
C TRP A 133 -11.46 8.86 23.51
#